data_AF-A0A165GF49-F1
#
_entry.id   AF-A0A165GF49-F1
#
_cell.length_a   1.000
_cell.length_b   1.000
_cell.length_c   1.000
_cell.angle_alpha   90.00
_cell.angle_beta   90.00
_cell.angle_gamma   90.00
#
_symmetry.space_group_name_H-M   'P 1'
#
loop_
_entity.id
_entity.type
_entity.pdbx_description
1 polymer ?
#
loop_
_entity_poly.entity_id
_entity_poly.type
_entity_poly.pdbx_seq_one_letter_code
_entity_poly.pdbx_strand_id
1 'polypeptide(L)'
;MLAWIALATAALCVFVVMRYSRAHRIPAKARKSPDLSSATTTPPEELSSPSPTLPPPAQPYDYFCVLDVEGTCEEGQGLNWPNEIIEWPVVLLGWRDSEKRDELVVVDEWRSYVQPVYRAKLTEFCTKLTGITQADVDGAPTFTPMLKQFTKFLRKHGLLDTNNRKTGRWTWCTDGPYDIRDFVAKQCFISAIPHPPYLLGDILDVRTAVNDYLNEANTGSTRSGKGRRSANTFRRTSLKLPNQLQALGLAPFEGRQHSGIDDTRNIARIVAELARRGVSLLCNLSVRPGRRWQWMGRTPGTILEEYVHSAT
;
A
#
# COMPACT_ATOMS: atom_id res chain seq x y z
N MET A 1 43.00 22.01 22.92
CA MET A 1 42.85 21.76 21.47
C MET A 1 42.70 20.27 21.29
N LEU A 2 41.71 19.82 20.51
CA LEU A 2 41.18 18.44 20.36
C LEU A 2 39.89 18.15 21.14
N ALA A 3 38.84 18.91 20.81
CA ALA A 3 37.44 18.59 21.12
C ALA A 3 36.50 18.97 19.95
N TRP A 4 36.98 18.86 18.70
CA TRP A 4 36.26 19.32 17.49
C TRP A 4 36.36 18.36 16.29
N ILE A 5 36.68 17.08 16.49
CA ILE A 5 36.62 16.05 15.44
C ILE A 5 35.97 14.78 16.00
N ALA A 6 34.66 14.85 16.25
CA ALA A 6 33.81 13.69 16.49
C ALA A 6 32.33 14.01 16.15
N LEU A 7 32.12 14.82 15.12
CA LEU A 7 30.81 15.26 14.63
C LEU A 7 30.78 15.11 13.10
N ALA A 8 30.82 13.86 12.61
CA ALA A 8 30.67 13.58 11.18
C ALA A 8 30.17 12.17 10.79
N THR A 9 29.91 11.24 11.72
CA THR A 9 29.50 9.86 11.36
C THR A 9 28.37 9.30 12.21
N ALA A 10 27.29 10.08 12.37
CA ALA A 10 26.03 9.62 12.98
C ALA A 10 24.79 10.27 12.31
N ALA A 11 24.73 10.24 10.97
CA ALA A 11 23.65 10.89 10.20
C ALA A 11 22.90 9.95 9.22
N LEU A 12 23.05 8.63 9.33
CA LEU A 12 22.35 7.66 8.48
C LEU A 12 21.89 6.43 9.29
N CYS A 13 20.96 6.59 10.24
CA CYS A 13 20.25 5.42 10.82
C CYS A 13 18.85 5.69 11.39
N VAL A 14 18.24 6.87 11.22
CA VAL A 14 16.97 7.25 11.90
C VAL A 14 15.76 7.37 10.94
N PHE A 15 15.75 6.72 9.78
CA PHE A 15 14.78 7.07 8.71
C PHE A 15 13.59 6.14 8.46
N VAL A 16 13.35 5.09 9.24
CA VAL A 16 12.29 4.13 8.91
C VAL A 16 11.07 4.13 9.84
N VAL A 17 11.12 4.69 11.05
CA VAL A 17 9.99 4.48 11.99
C VAL A 17 9.48 5.72 12.75
N MET A 18 10.14 6.90 12.72
CA MET A 18 9.81 7.94 13.72
C MET A 18 9.80 9.40 13.24
N ARG A 19 8.89 9.79 12.32
CA ARG A 19 8.50 11.21 12.15
C ARG A 19 7.03 11.38 11.76
N TYR A 20 6.15 11.36 12.77
CA TYR A 20 4.81 11.93 12.71
C TYR A 20 4.43 12.55 14.06
N SER A 21 4.93 13.76 14.31
CA SER A 21 4.28 14.73 15.21
C SER A 21 5.05 16.04 15.18
N ARG A 22 4.47 17.05 14.52
CA ARG A 22 4.44 18.45 14.98
C ARG A 22 3.51 19.24 14.05
N ALA A 23 2.29 19.43 14.53
CA ALA A 23 1.34 20.38 13.98
C ALA A 23 1.90 21.79 14.10
N HIS A 24 1.86 22.57 13.02
CA HIS A 24 1.95 24.02 13.07
C HIS A 24 0.67 24.60 12.47
N ARG A 25 -0.12 25.23 13.34
CA ARG A 25 -1.30 26.04 12.99
C ARG A 25 -0.86 27.23 12.13
N ILE A 26 -1.57 27.49 11.03
CA ILE A 26 -1.50 28.75 10.29
C ILE A 26 -2.89 29.40 10.35
N PRO A 27 -3.01 30.69 10.72
CA PRO A 27 -4.30 31.35 10.92
C PRO A 27 -4.98 31.74 9.60
N ALA A 28 -6.31 31.64 9.60
CA ALA A 28 -7.18 32.12 8.53
C ALA A 28 -7.06 33.64 8.36
N LYS A 29 -6.83 34.10 7.12
CA LYS A 29 -7.02 35.51 6.74
C LYS A 29 -8.21 35.60 5.79
N ALA A 30 -9.24 36.28 6.27
CA ALA A 30 -10.42 36.71 5.52
C ALA A 30 -10.00 37.60 4.34
N ARG A 31 -10.54 37.32 3.16
CA ARG A 31 -10.39 38.18 1.98
C ARG A 31 -11.74 38.84 1.70
N LYS A 32 -11.73 40.18 1.74
CA LYS A 32 -12.86 41.07 1.44
C LYS A 32 -13.24 40.95 -0.04
N SER A 33 -14.52 40.83 -0.31
CA SER A 33 -15.17 41.02 -1.60
C SER A 33 -15.26 42.52 -1.93
N PRO A 34 -15.02 42.94 -3.17
CA PRO A 34 -15.54 44.20 -3.68
C PRO A 34 -16.80 43.96 -4.51
N ASP A 35 -17.74 44.86 -4.26
CA ASP A 35 -19.00 45.12 -4.93
C ASP A 35 -18.80 45.52 -6.41
N LEU A 36 -19.68 45.05 -7.30
CA LEU A 36 -19.79 45.52 -8.68
C LEU A 36 -21.23 45.39 -9.15
N SER A 37 -21.88 46.55 -9.25
CA SER A 37 -23.20 46.78 -9.80
C SER A 37 -23.24 46.69 -11.34
N SER A 38 -24.35 46.13 -11.82
CA SER A 38 -25.07 46.39 -13.09
C SER A 38 -24.31 46.39 -14.43
N ALA A 39 -24.61 45.40 -15.27
CA ALA A 39 -24.85 45.61 -16.70
C ALA A 39 -25.67 44.45 -17.28
N THR A 40 -26.78 44.79 -17.92
CA THR A 40 -27.72 43.91 -18.63
C THR A 40 -27.20 43.64 -20.04
N THR A 41 -27.01 42.37 -20.46
CA THR A 41 -27.00 42.01 -21.90
C THR A 41 -27.24 40.52 -22.16
N THR A 42 -28.30 40.24 -22.94
CA THR A 42 -28.63 39.09 -23.83
C THR A 42 -28.33 37.62 -23.44
N PRO A 43 -29.26 36.67 -23.73
CA PRO A 43 -29.05 35.25 -23.45
C PRO A 43 -28.00 34.65 -24.41
N PRO A 44 -27.08 33.79 -23.92
CA PRO A 44 -26.19 33.04 -24.80
C PRO A 44 -26.95 31.87 -25.46
N GLU A 45 -26.75 31.78 -26.77
CA GLU A 45 -27.05 30.67 -27.67
C GLU A 45 -26.55 29.33 -27.09
N GLU A 46 -27.40 28.29 -27.14
CA GLU A 46 -27.07 26.93 -26.69
C GLU A 46 -25.88 26.36 -27.48
N LEU A 47 -24.71 26.36 -26.85
CA LEU A 47 -23.49 25.78 -27.41
C LEU A 47 -23.38 24.28 -27.07
N SER A 48 -23.55 23.48 -28.13
CA SER A 48 -22.92 22.18 -28.40
C SER A 48 -23.14 21.01 -27.42
N SER A 49 -23.76 19.95 -27.96
CA SER A 49 -23.69 18.58 -27.45
C SER A 49 -22.24 18.13 -27.16
N PRO A 50 -21.98 17.33 -26.12
CA PRO A 50 -20.64 16.85 -25.80
C PRO A 50 -20.11 15.96 -26.94
N SER A 51 -18.90 16.25 -27.39
CA SER A 51 -18.10 15.39 -28.27
C SER A 51 -18.04 13.96 -27.70
N PRO A 52 -18.05 12.92 -28.55
CA PRO A 52 -17.97 11.54 -28.07
C PRO A 52 -16.65 11.36 -27.30
N THR A 53 -16.77 11.13 -25.99
CA THR A 53 -15.65 10.78 -25.13
C THR A 53 -15.01 9.51 -25.67
N LEU A 54 -13.69 9.52 -25.88
CA LEU A 54 -12.94 8.32 -26.23
C LEU A 54 -13.31 7.19 -25.25
N PRO A 55 -13.43 5.94 -25.73
CA PRO A 55 -13.75 4.83 -24.86
C PRO A 55 -12.71 4.76 -23.72
N PRO A 56 -13.15 4.46 -22.48
CA PRO A 56 -12.23 4.35 -21.36
C PRO A 56 -11.13 3.33 -21.67
N PRO A 57 -9.90 3.56 -21.18
CA PRO A 57 -8.79 2.66 -21.46
C PRO A 57 -9.09 1.26 -20.94
N ALA A 58 -8.68 0.25 -21.72
CA ALA A 58 -8.90 -1.14 -21.37
C ALA A 58 -8.29 -1.47 -19.99
N GLN A 59 -9.12 -2.08 -19.13
CA GLN A 59 -8.71 -2.53 -17.81
C GLN A 59 -8.37 -4.03 -17.87
N PRO A 60 -7.14 -4.45 -17.57
CA PRO A 60 -6.69 -5.82 -17.82
C PRO A 60 -7.19 -6.84 -16.78
N TYR A 61 -7.63 -6.38 -15.61
CA TYR A 61 -8.03 -7.22 -14.48
C TYR A 61 -9.53 -7.07 -14.19
N ASP A 62 -10.14 -8.16 -13.75
CA ASP A 62 -11.53 -8.26 -13.29
C ASP A 62 -11.64 -7.94 -11.79
N TYR A 63 -10.61 -8.30 -11.01
CA TYR A 63 -10.54 -8.08 -9.57
C TYR A 63 -9.20 -7.52 -9.12
N PHE A 64 -9.21 -6.80 -8.00
CA PHE A 64 -8.02 -6.24 -7.37
C PHE A 64 -8.05 -6.59 -5.88
N CYS A 65 -7.04 -7.34 -5.42
CA CYS A 65 -6.87 -7.72 -4.03
C CYS A 65 -5.97 -6.69 -3.34
N VAL A 66 -6.56 -5.74 -2.63
CA VAL A 66 -5.82 -4.72 -1.88
C VAL A 66 -5.36 -5.32 -0.55
N LEU A 67 -4.09 -5.14 -0.19
CA LEU A 67 -3.45 -5.73 0.98
C LEU A 67 -2.51 -4.71 1.65
N ASP A 68 -2.57 -4.62 2.97
CA ASP A 68 -1.61 -3.89 3.81
C ASP A 68 -1.44 -4.62 5.14
N VAL A 69 -0.30 -5.30 5.34
CA VAL A 69 -0.10 -6.15 6.52
C VAL A 69 0.53 -5.36 7.66
N GLU A 70 0.09 -5.63 8.89
CA GLU A 70 0.83 -5.21 10.07
C GLU A 70 1.78 -6.31 10.53
N GLY A 71 2.94 -5.91 11.04
CA GLY A 71 3.95 -6.83 11.57
C GLY A 71 4.46 -6.42 12.94
N THR A 72 4.95 -7.40 13.70
CA THR A 72 5.70 -7.16 14.94
C THR A 72 6.85 -6.22 14.63
N CYS A 73 7.10 -5.23 15.50
CA CYS A 73 8.17 -4.27 15.32
C CYS A 73 8.76 -3.81 16.66
N GLU A 74 9.93 -3.22 16.61
CA GLU A 74 10.68 -2.76 17.76
C GLU A 74 11.27 -1.37 17.46
N GLU A 75 11.29 -0.50 18.47
CA GLU A 75 11.76 0.87 18.27
C GLU A 75 13.24 0.89 17.88
N GLY A 76 13.60 1.75 16.92
CA GLY A 76 14.96 1.81 16.37
C GLY A 76 15.31 0.66 15.42
N GLN A 77 14.53 -0.42 15.40
CA GLN A 77 14.71 -1.51 14.45
C GLN A 77 14.05 -1.19 13.11
N GLY A 78 14.80 -1.34 12.02
CA GLY A 78 14.30 -1.10 10.67
C GLY A 78 13.61 -2.32 10.05
N LEU A 79 13.26 -2.21 8.77
CA LEU A 79 12.69 -3.29 7.95
C LEU A 79 13.62 -4.51 7.76
N ASN A 80 14.79 -4.55 8.38
CA ASN A 80 15.67 -5.70 8.36
C ASN A 80 15.46 -6.63 9.56
N TRP A 81 14.68 -6.23 10.56
CA TRP A 81 14.36 -7.05 11.73
C TRP A 81 13.47 -8.26 11.36
N PRO A 82 13.49 -9.37 12.12
CA PRO A 82 12.63 -10.54 11.92
C PRO A 82 11.16 -10.27 12.27
N ASN A 83 10.51 -9.40 11.49
CA ASN A 83 9.08 -9.12 11.65
C ASN A 83 8.23 -10.37 11.37
N GLU A 84 7.26 -10.61 12.22
CA GLU A 84 6.16 -11.56 12.02
C GLU A 84 4.89 -10.79 11.70
N ILE A 85 4.09 -11.26 10.74
CA ILE A 85 2.79 -10.67 10.43
C ILE A 85 1.85 -10.89 11.61
N ILE A 86 1.14 -9.83 12.03
CA ILE A 86 0.16 -9.83 13.13
C ILE A 86 -1.23 -9.36 12.71
N GLU A 87 -1.37 -8.78 11.52
CA GLU A 87 -2.66 -8.52 10.88
C GLU A 87 -2.58 -8.82 9.38
N TRP A 88 -3.58 -9.52 8.85
CA TRP A 88 -3.75 -9.81 7.44
C TRP A 88 -5.14 -9.34 6.98
N PRO A 89 -5.25 -8.13 6.44
CA PRO A 89 -6.47 -7.60 5.84
C PRO A 89 -6.42 -7.68 4.31
N VAL A 90 -7.57 -7.91 3.68
CA VAL A 90 -7.77 -7.76 2.24
C VAL A 90 -9.09 -7.09 1.95
N VAL A 91 -9.06 -6.09 1.08
CA VAL A 91 -10.26 -5.53 0.44
C VAL A 91 -10.26 -5.99 -1.01
N LEU A 92 -11.30 -6.75 -1.38
CA LEU A 92 -11.49 -7.23 -2.75
C LEU A 92 -12.31 -6.19 -3.51
N LEU A 93 -11.71 -5.58 -4.53
CA LEU A 93 -12.41 -4.73 -5.48
C LEU A 93 -12.77 -5.50 -6.75
N GLY A 94 -13.91 -5.15 -7.34
CA GLY A 94 -14.36 -5.63 -8.63
C GLY A 94 -15.17 -4.56 -9.35
N TRP A 95 -15.37 -4.74 -10.65
CA TRP A 95 -16.18 -3.81 -11.45
C TRP A 95 -17.66 -3.98 -11.13
N ARG A 96 -18.37 -2.87 -10.91
CA ARG A 96 -19.85 -2.91 -10.75
C ARG A 96 -20.53 -3.52 -11.97
N ASP A 97 -20.04 -3.14 -13.15
CA ASP A 97 -20.43 -3.70 -14.45
C ASP A 97 -19.15 -4.21 -15.14
N SER A 98 -19.06 -5.54 -15.34
CA SER A 98 -17.87 -6.21 -15.86
C SER A 98 -17.54 -5.88 -17.31
N GLU A 99 -18.53 -5.42 -18.07
CA GLU A 99 -18.40 -5.02 -19.47
C GLU A 99 -17.96 -3.57 -19.58
N LYS A 100 -18.57 -2.67 -18.79
CA LYS A 100 -18.25 -1.23 -18.84
C LYS A 100 -16.94 -0.87 -18.15
N ARG A 101 -16.64 -1.51 -17.02
CA ARG A 101 -15.42 -1.27 -16.20
C ARG A 101 -15.13 0.21 -15.92
N ASP A 102 -16.18 0.94 -15.58
CA ASP A 102 -16.15 2.38 -15.28
C ASP A 102 -16.06 2.65 -13.77
N GLU A 103 -16.63 1.77 -12.94
CA GLU A 103 -16.66 1.91 -11.48
C GLU A 103 -16.14 0.64 -10.77
N LEU A 104 -15.04 0.78 -10.03
CA LEU A 104 -14.60 -0.22 -9.05
C LEU A 104 -15.35 -0.03 -7.74
N VAL A 105 -15.89 -1.14 -7.24
CA VAL A 105 -16.61 -1.21 -5.95
C VAL A 105 -16.00 -2.30 -5.08
N VAL A 106 -16.17 -2.15 -3.76
CA VAL A 106 -15.83 -3.21 -2.80
C VAL A 106 -16.80 -4.37 -2.98
N VAL A 107 -16.26 -5.55 -3.23
CA VAL A 107 -17.00 -6.81 -3.41
C VAL A 107 -17.10 -7.57 -2.10
N ASP A 108 -15.98 -7.66 -1.37
CA ASP A 108 -15.91 -8.33 -0.07
C ASP A 108 -14.68 -7.82 0.69
N GLU A 109 -14.67 -8.03 2.00
CA GLU A 109 -13.52 -7.76 2.87
C GLU A 109 -13.18 -9.00 3.67
N TRP A 110 -11.89 -9.20 3.93
CA TRP A 110 -11.41 -10.26 4.79
C TRP A 110 -10.36 -9.73 5.75
N ARG A 111 -10.38 -10.18 7.00
CA ARG A 111 -9.41 -9.76 8.01
C ARG A 111 -9.15 -10.90 8.98
N SER A 112 -7.89 -11.06 9.35
CA SER A 112 -7.50 -11.88 10.50
C SER A 112 -6.34 -11.22 11.21
N TYR A 113 -6.38 -11.18 12.54
CA TYR A 113 -5.14 -11.09 13.30
C TYR A 113 -4.34 -12.39 13.16
N VAL A 114 -3.06 -12.34 13.48
CA VAL A 114 -2.15 -13.49 13.40
C VAL A 114 -1.35 -13.57 14.70
N GLN A 115 -1.29 -14.75 15.28
CA GLN A 115 -0.48 -15.00 16.45
C GLN A 115 1.00 -15.15 16.05
N PRO A 116 1.91 -14.26 16.50
CA PRO A 116 3.35 -14.43 16.30
C PRO A 116 3.86 -15.59 17.16
N VAL A 117 4.81 -16.37 16.64
CA VAL A 117 5.33 -17.59 17.28
C VAL A 117 6.79 -17.45 17.69
N TYR A 118 7.59 -16.66 16.99
CA TYR A 118 8.99 -16.44 17.32
C TYR A 118 9.12 -15.44 18.48
N ARG A 119 8.47 -14.28 18.39
CA ARG A 119 8.37 -13.30 19.49
C ARG A 119 6.91 -13.01 19.79
N ALA A 120 6.30 -13.94 20.53
CA ALA A 120 4.87 -13.95 20.83
C ALA A 120 4.36 -12.71 21.59
N LYS A 121 5.25 -12.01 22.32
CA LYS A 121 4.89 -10.79 23.06
C LYS A 121 5.17 -9.55 22.22
N LEU A 122 4.11 -8.78 21.95
CA LEU A 122 4.20 -7.51 21.24
C LEU A 122 4.97 -6.51 22.09
N THR A 123 5.84 -5.72 21.46
CA THR A 123 6.48 -4.59 22.13
C THR A 123 5.45 -3.49 22.41
N GLU A 124 5.71 -2.64 23.39
CA GLU A 124 4.90 -1.45 23.64
C GLU A 124 4.87 -0.54 22.41
N PHE A 125 6.03 -0.39 21.75
CA PHE A 125 6.16 0.36 20.50
C PHE A 125 5.21 -0.17 19.42
N CYS A 126 5.21 -1.48 19.18
CA CYS A 126 4.35 -2.12 18.19
C CYS A 126 2.86 -1.94 18.52
N THR A 127 2.48 -2.16 19.77
CA THR A 127 1.09 -1.97 20.24
C THR A 127 0.65 -0.51 20.05
N LYS A 128 1.50 0.45 20.40
CA LYS A 128 1.19 1.88 20.26
C LYS A 128 1.11 2.30 18.80
N LEU A 129 1.99 1.78 17.95
CA LEU A 129 2.02 2.09 16.53
C LEU A 129 0.77 1.53 15.84
N THR A 130 0.51 0.23 15.99
CA THR A 130 -0.53 -0.49 15.23
C THR A 130 -1.92 -0.44 15.87
N GLY A 131 -1.98 -0.23 17.18
CA GLY A 131 -3.22 -0.34 17.96
C GLY A 131 -3.64 -1.79 18.24
N ILE A 132 -2.89 -2.78 17.74
CA ILE A 132 -3.12 -4.20 17.98
C ILE A 132 -2.63 -4.53 19.38
N THR A 133 -3.51 -5.08 20.20
CA THR A 133 -3.20 -5.48 21.57
C THR A 133 -2.69 -6.90 21.65
N GLN A 134 -2.07 -7.26 22.77
CA GLN A 134 -1.68 -8.64 23.00
C GLN A 134 -2.87 -9.60 22.98
N ALA A 135 -4.04 -9.15 23.45
CA ALA A 135 -5.26 -9.97 23.46
C ALA A 135 -5.77 -10.26 22.04
N ASP A 136 -5.59 -9.32 21.10
CA ASP A 136 -5.97 -9.52 19.69
C ASP A 136 -5.17 -10.66 19.05
N VAL A 137 -3.87 -10.78 19.37
CA VAL A 137 -2.99 -11.81 18.79
C VAL A 137 -2.96 -13.12 19.58
N ASP A 138 -3.20 -13.10 20.89
CA ASP A 138 -3.14 -14.31 21.74
C ASP A 138 -4.22 -15.35 21.36
N GLY A 139 -5.39 -14.89 20.91
CA GLY A 139 -6.49 -15.75 20.45
C GLY A 139 -6.52 -16.00 18.93
N ALA A 140 -5.60 -15.39 18.18
CA ALA A 140 -5.59 -15.46 16.73
C ALA A 140 -5.01 -16.79 16.20
N PRO A 141 -5.34 -17.20 14.97
CA PRO A 141 -4.61 -18.29 14.32
C PRO A 141 -3.15 -17.91 14.10
N THR A 142 -2.23 -18.87 14.21
CA THR A 142 -0.87 -18.69 13.68
C THR A 142 -0.91 -18.57 12.15
N PHE A 143 0.20 -18.11 11.55
CA PHE A 143 0.23 -17.75 10.14
C PHE A 143 -0.23 -18.85 9.17
N THR A 144 0.19 -20.10 9.38
CA THR A 144 -0.16 -21.22 8.49
C THR A 144 -1.66 -21.55 8.51
N PRO A 145 -2.32 -21.72 9.69
CA PRO A 145 -3.77 -21.79 9.77
C PRO A 145 -4.50 -20.58 9.18
N MET A 146 -4.00 -19.36 9.43
CA MET A 146 -4.57 -18.14 8.86
C MET A 146 -4.54 -18.18 7.32
N LEU A 147 -3.41 -18.51 6.71
CA LEU A 147 -3.28 -18.65 5.26
C LEU A 147 -4.25 -19.67 4.67
N LYS A 148 -4.54 -20.77 5.38
CA LYS A 148 -5.55 -21.76 4.94
C LYS A 148 -6.96 -21.17 4.94
N GLN A 149 -7.30 -20.34 5.93
CA GLN A 149 -8.58 -19.64 5.97
C GLN A 149 -8.66 -18.59 4.85
N PHE A 150 -7.60 -17.81 4.67
CA PHE A 150 -7.51 -16.82 3.61
C PHE A 150 -7.59 -17.44 2.20
N THR A 151 -6.96 -18.60 1.99
CA THR A 151 -7.06 -19.34 0.72
C THR A 151 -8.51 -19.77 0.43
N LYS A 152 -9.31 -20.11 1.45
CA LYS A 152 -10.75 -20.38 1.27
C LYS A 152 -11.50 -19.13 0.82
N PHE A 153 -11.17 -17.95 1.36
CA PHE A 153 -11.73 -16.68 0.91
C PHE A 153 -11.43 -16.43 -0.58
N LEU A 154 -10.18 -16.61 -1.01
CA LEU A 154 -9.82 -16.44 -2.43
C LEU A 154 -10.55 -17.44 -3.35
N ARG A 155 -10.70 -18.70 -2.94
CA ARG A 155 -11.46 -19.72 -3.69
C ARG A 155 -12.96 -19.43 -3.76
N LYS A 156 -13.56 -18.92 -2.66
CA LYS A 156 -14.97 -18.49 -2.62
C LYS A 156 -15.27 -17.48 -3.74
N HIS A 157 -14.30 -16.62 -4.06
CA HIS A 157 -14.40 -15.58 -5.09
C HIS A 157 -13.86 -16.02 -6.46
N GLY A 158 -13.55 -17.31 -6.67
CA GLY A 158 -13.07 -17.82 -7.96
C GLY A 158 -11.69 -17.30 -8.38
N LEU A 159 -10.92 -16.75 -7.44
CA LEU A 159 -9.57 -16.20 -7.68
C LEU A 159 -8.50 -17.30 -7.70
N LEU A 160 -8.81 -18.44 -7.08
CA LEU A 160 -7.99 -19.64 -7.08
C LEU A 160 -8.81 -20.88 -7.45
N ASP A 161 -8.17 -21.85 -8.11
CA ASP A 161 -8.72 -23.19 -8.32
C ASP A 161 -8.62 -24.07 -7.04
N THR A 162 -9.09 -25.31 -7.14
CA THR A 162 -9.03 -26.29 -6.05
C THR A 162 -7.60 -26.67 -5.63
N ASN A 163 -6.61 -26.45 -6.51
CA ASN A 163 -5.18 -26.67 -6.28
C ASN A 163 -4.43 -25.40 -5.86
N ASN A 164 -5.16 -24.34 -5.49
CA ASN A 164 -4.63 -23.03 -5.11
C ASN A 164 -3.82 -22.31 -6.21
N ARG A 165 -4.09 -22.63 -7.48
CA ARG A 165 -3.51 -21.94 -8.63
C ARG A 165 -4.39 -20.75 -8.98
N LYS A 166 -3.76 -19.66 -9.40
CA LYS A 166 -4.43 -18.43 -9.81
C LYS A 166 -5.36 -18.66 -10.99
N THR A 167 -6.61 -18.22 -10.87
CA THR A 167 -7.64 -18.26 -11.92
C THR A 167 -8.20 -16.87 -12.18
N GLY A 168 -8.72 -16.65 -13.40
CA GLY A 168 -9.24 -15.35 -13.81
C GLY A 168 -8.16 -14.27 -13.93
N ARG A 169 -8.57 -13.02 -14.15
CA ARG A 169 -7.66 -11.87 -14.26
C ARG A 169 -7.78 -11.04 -13.00
N TRP A 170 -6.79 -11.14 -12.12
CA TRP A 170 -6.75 -10.29 -10.93
C TRP A 170 -5.32 -9.97 -10.54
N THR A 171 -5.12 -8.96 -9.71
CA THR A 171 -3.80 -8.58 -9.20
C THR A 171 -3.82 -8.19 -7.74
N TRP A 172 -2.65 -8.21 -7.10
CA TRP A 172 -2.43 -7.64 -5.79
C TRP A 172 -2.17 -6.14 -5.91
N CYS A 173 -2.69 -5.38 -4.94
CA CYS A 173 -2.48 -3.95 -4.82
C CYS A 173 -1.95 -3.63 -3.42
N THR A 174 -0.82 -2.94 -3.31
CA THR A 174 -0.19 -2.61 -2.03
C THR A 174 0.39 -1.20 -2.04
N ASP A 175 0.65 -0.62 -0.86
CA ASP A 175 1.34 0.67 -0.70
C ASP A 175 2.87 0.49 -0.74
N GLY A 176 3.37 -0.02 -1.87
CA GLY A 176 4.78 -0.32 -2.09
C GLY A 176 5.13 -1.81 -1.98
N PRO A 177 6.43 -2.16 -2.01
CA PRO A 177 6.86 -3.57 -2.11
C PRO A 177 6.69 -4.38 -0.82
N TYR A 178 6.56 -3.72 0.33
CA TYR A 178 7.01 -4.29 1.61
C TYR A 178 6.17 -5.47 2.07
N ASP A 179 4.85 -5.42 1.90
CA ASP A 179 3.91 -6.46 2.34
C ASP A 179 4.30 -7.83 1.80
N ILE A 180 4.40 -7.94 0.47
CA ILE A 180 4.64 -9.23 -0.18
C ILE A 180 6.14 -9.51 -0.30
N ARG A 181 6.96 -8.52 -0.67
CA ARG A 181 8.40 -8.74 -0.90
C ARG A 181 9.14 -9.02 0.40
N ASP A 182 8.79 -8.31 1.47
CA ASP A 182 9.52 -8.36 2.74
C ASP A 182 8.72 -9.13 3.80
N PHE A 183 7.52 -8.68 4.19
CA PHE A 183 6.78 -9.30 5.31
C PHE A 183 6.35 -10.75 5.01
N VAL A 184 5.71 -11.02 3.87
CA VAL A 184 5.34 -12.40 3.49
C VAL A 184 6.57 -13.28 3.36
N ALA A 185 7.66 -12.80 2.75
CA ALA A 185 8.89 -13.57 2.59
C ALA A 185 9.51 -13.95 3.95
N LYS A 186 9.59 -13.00 4.89
CA LYS A 186 10.05 -13.26 6.26
C LYS A 186 9.12 -14.22 6.98
N GLN A 187 7.81 -13.99 6.92
CA GLN A 187 6.85 -14.82 7.62
C GLN A 187 6.86 -16.27 7.11
N CYS A 188 7.00 -16.47 5.79
CA CYS A 188 7.14 -17.82 5.21
C CYS A 188 8.42 -18.50 5.71
N PHE A 189 9.54 -17.77 5.78
CA PHE A 189 10.78 -18.28 6.35
C PHE A 189 10.60 -18.66 7.83
N ILE A 190 10.06 -17.77 8.67
CA ILE A 190 9.85 -18.01 10.11
C ILE A 190 8.91 -19.20 10.33
N SER A 191 7.85 -19.29 9.54
CA SER A 191 6.86 -20.38 9.64
C SER A 191 7.33 -21.69 9.00
N ALA A 192 8.54 -21.72 8.42
CA ALA A 192 9.10 -22.85 7.68
C ALA A 192 8.17 -23.40 6.58
N ILE A 193 7.48 -22.51 5.85
CA ILE A 193 6.60 -22.88 4.72
C ILE A 193 7.14 -22.32 3.40
N PRO A 194 6.85 -22.97 2.26
CA PRO A 194 7.11 -22.38 0.96
C PRO A 194 6.24 -21.14 0.73
N HIS A 195 6.74 -20.20 -0.05
CA HIS A 195 5.97 -19.04 -0.46
C HIS A 195 4.75 -19.47 -1.29
N PRO A 196 3.52 -19.07 -0.93
CA PRO A 196 2.35 -19.43 -1.71
C PRO A 196 2.46 -18.89 -3.15
N PRO A 197 2.23 -19.71 -4.20
CA PRO A 197 2.42 -19.28 -5.58
C PRO A 197 1.54 -18.08 -5.99
N TYR A 198 0.35 -17.96 -5.42
CA TYR A 198 -0.57 -16.85 -5.71
C TYR A 198 -0.13 -15.51 -5.12
N LEU A 199 0.87 -15.48 -4.23
CA LEU A 199 1.49 -14.25 -3.72
C LEU A 199 2.77 -13.88 -4.51
N LEU A 200 3.15 -14.66 -5.54
CA LEU A 200 4.31 -14.37 -6.39
C LEU A 200 3.90 -13.58 -7.63
N GLY A 201 4.84 -12.81 -8.15
CA GLY A 201 4.72 -12.13 -9.43
C GLY A 201 4.65 -10.62 -9.31
N ASP A 202 4.13 -9.99 -10.36
CA ASP A 202 4.05 -8.54 -10.44
C ASP A 202 2.76 -8.05 -9.78
N ILE A 203 2.85 -6.91 -9.09
CA ILE A 203 1.78 -6.28 -8.34
C ILE A 203 1.53 -4.86 -8.84
N LEU A 204 0.36 -4.30 -8.51
CA LEU A 204 0.07 -2.88 -8.62
C LEU A 204 0.57 -2.18 -7.33
N ASP A 205 1.74 -1.55 -7.42
CA ASP A 205 2.20 -0.59 -6.42
C ASP A 205 1.42 0.72 -6.60
N VAL A 206 0.53 0.99 -5.65
CA VAL A 206 -0.37 2.15 -5.68
C VAL A 206 0.42 3.45 -5.61
N ARG A 207 1.58 3.46 -4.94
CA ARG A 207 2.45 4.64 -4.84
C ARG A 207 2.98 5.04 -6.20
N THR A 208 3.41 4.05 -6.97
CA THR A 208 3.90 4.26 -8.33
C THR A 208 2.76 4.76 -9.21
N ALA A 209 1.57 4.14 -9.14
CA ALA A 209 0.41 4.53 -9.94
C ALA A 209 -0.06 5.97 -9.65
N VAL A 210 -0.13 6.38 -8.38
CA VAL A 210 -0.46 7.76 -7.99
C VAL A 210 0.59 8.74 -8.52
N ASN A 211 1.88 8.44 -8.34
CA ASN A 211 2.94 9.33 -8.83
C ASN A 211 2.89 9.49 -10.36
N ASP A 212 2.68 8.40 -11.10
CA ASP A 212 2.58 8.43 -12.56
C ASP A 212 1.39 9.28 -13.01
N TYR A 213 0.21 9.06 -12.42
CA TYR A 213 -0.98 9.87 -12.69
C TYR A 213 -0.76 11.37 -12.43
N LEU A 214 -0.15 11.74 -11.29
CA LEU A 214 0.13 13.13 -10.96
C LEU A 214 1.15 13.76 -11.94
N ASN A 215 2.12 12.99 -12.42
CA ASN A 215 3.09 13.48 -13.40
C ASN A 215 2.45 13.71 -14.77
N GLU A 216 1.57 12.82 -15.21
CA GLU A 216 0.81 12.97 -16.45
C GLU A 216 -0.11 14.19 -16.40
N ALA A 217 -0.84 14.38 -15.30
CA ALA A 217 -1.71 15.54 -15.09
C ALA A 217 -0.93 16.88 -15.13
N ASN A 218 0.27 16.92 -14.57
CA ASN A 218 1.09 18.14 -14.50
C ASN A 218 1.81 18.48 -15.81
N THR A 219 2.06 17.50 -16.68
CA THR A 219 2.86 17.71 -17.91
C THR A 219 2.00 18.09 -19.12
N GLY A 220 0.66 18.07 -19.00
CA GLY A 220 -0.27 18.49 -20.05
C GLY A 220 -0.11 17.74 -21.38
N SER A 221 0.65 16.63 -21.41
CA SER A 221 1.07 15.97 -22.64
C SER A 221 0.33 14.65 -22.79
N THR A 222 -0.77 14.69 -23.54
CA THR A 222 -1.30 13.51 -24.22
C THR A 222 -0.28 13.06 -25.28
N ARG A 223 0.64 12.16 -24.92
CA ARG A 223 1.46 11.46 -25.91
C ARG A 223 1.42 9.96 -25.70
N SER A 224 0.58 9.34 -26.52
CA SER A 224 0.86 8.06 -27.16
C SER A 224 2.31 8.01 -27.66
N GLY A 225 3.19 7.33 -26.94
CA GLY A 225 4.56 7.14 -27.35
C GLY A 225 5.32 6.22 -26.41
N LYS A 226 5.70 5.04 -26.91
CA LYS A 226 6.69 4.14 -26.31
C LYS A 226 8.07 4.84 -26.31
N GLY A 227 8.25 5.80 -25.42
CA GLY A 227 9.50 6.52 -25.19
C GLY A 227 10.25 5.91 -24.01
N ARG A 228 11.50 5.52 -24.26
CA ARG A 228 12.45 4.96 -23.29
C ARG A 228 12.53 5.89 -22.06
N ARG A 229 12.06 5.39 -20.89
CA ARG A 229 12.05 6.13 -19.61
C ARG A 229 13.45 6.66 -19.31
N SER A 230 13.61 7.99 -19.31
CA SER A 230 14.88 8.64 -19.00
C SER A 230 15.32 8.29 -17.58
N ALA A 231 16.52 7.73 -17.45
CA ALA A 231 17.14 7.26 -16.21
C ALA A 231 17.55 8.39 -15.24
N ASN A 232 16.97 9.58 -15.39
CA ASN A 232 17.29 10.76 -14.58
C ASN A 232 16.01 11.35 -13.96
N THR A 233 15.31 10.53 -13.18
CA THR A 233 14.23 11.00 -12.31
C THR A 233 14.84 11.28 -10.95
N PHE A 234 14.93 12.57 -10.59
CA PHE A 234 15.12 13.02 -9.21
C PHE A 234 14.39 12.07 -8.26
N ARG A 235 15.05 11.61 -7.19
CA ARG A 235 14.45 10.79 -6.11
C ARG A 235 13.10 11.39 -5.71
N ARG A 236 12.01 10.96 -6.37
CA ARG A 236 10.67 11.46 -6.10
C ARG A 236 10.28 10.88 -4.75
N THR A 237 10.04 11.76 -3.80
CA THR A 237 9.63 11.39 -2.45
C THR A 237 8.26 10.76 -2.57
N SER A 238 8.22 9.43 -2.56
CA SER A 238 6.98 8.71 -2.68
C SER A 238 6.02 9.12 -1.56
N LEU A 239 4.80 9.50 -1.93
CA LEU A 239 3.80 10.02 -1.01
C LEU A 239 3.38 8.95 0.00
N LYS A 240 3.22 9.35 1.25
CA LYS A 240 2.60 8.52 2.28
C LYS A 240 1.10 8.45 2.05
N LEU A 241 0.44 7.40 2.52
CA LEU A 241 -0.98 7.11 2.25
C LEU A 241 -1.92 8.32 2.44
N PRO A 242 -1.92 9.07 3.56
CA PRO A 242 -2.75 10.28 3.68
C PRO A 242 -2.47 11.37 2.63
N ASN A 243 -1.22 11.50 2.20
CA ASN A 243 -0.83 12.47 1.18
C ASN A 243 -1.24 12.00 -0.22
N GLN A 244 -1.33 10.69 -0.47
CA GLN A 244 -1.89 10.16 -1.72
C GLN A 244 -3.38 10.50 -1.83
N LEU A 245 -4.15 10.27 -0.76
CA LEU A 245 -5.56 10.68 -0.70
C LEU A 245 -5.73 12.18 -0.98
N GLN A 246 -4.95 13.01 -0.29
CA GLN A 246 -4.98 14.46 -0.47
C GLN A 246 -4.61 14.88 -1.90
N ALA A 247 -3.56 14.28 -2.49
CA ALA A 247 -3.12 14.60 -3.85
C ALA A 247 -4.16 14.20 -4.91
N LEU A 248 -4.96 13.17 -4.63
CA LEU A 248 -6.12 12.80 -5.44
C LEU A 248 -7.38 13.57 -5.05
N GLY A 249 -7.35 14.54 -4.12
CA GLY A 249 -8.56 15.27 -3.72
C GLY A 249 -9.65 14.39 -3.12
N LEU A 250 -9.30 13.21 -2.61
CA LEU A 250 -10.21 12.36 -1.84
C LEU A 250 -10.40 12.95 -0.44
N ALA A 251 -11.48 12.53 0.23
CA ALA A 251 -11.64 12.83 1.64
C ALA A 251 -10.44 12.29 2.46
N PRO A 252 -10.13 12.89 3.63
CA PRO A 252 -9.02 12.47 4.45
C PRO A 252 -9.03 10.98 4.82
N PHE A 253 -7.90 10.51 5.34
CA PHE A 253 -7.75 9.16 5.85
C PHE A 253 -8.88 8.80 6.82
N GLU A 254 -9.54 7.67 6.56
CA GLU A 254 -10.63 7.15 7.40
C GLU A 254 -10.13 6.03 8.31
N GLY A 255 -10.48 6.08 9.60
CA GLY A 255 -10.04 5.10 10.60
C GLY A 255 -8.71 5.47 11.24
N ARG A 256 -7.95 4.45 11.66
CA ARG A 256 -6.68 4.60 12.38
C ARG A 256 -5.50 4.25 11.46
N GLN A 257 -4.54 5.16 11.29
CA GLN A 257 -3.30 4.84 10.55
C GLN A 257 -2.54 3.72 11.28
N HIS A 258 -1.94 2.80 10.53
CA HIS A 258 -1.29 1.58 11.03
C HIS A 258 -2.28 0.56 11.64
N SER A 259 -3.58 0.70 11.34
CA SER A 259 -4.54 -0.40 11.46
C SER A 259 -4.64 -0.98 10.06
N GLY A 260 -4.16 -2.21 9.86
CA GLY A 260 -3.97 -2.75 8.52
C GLY A 260 -5.27 -2.72 7.69
N ILE A 261 -6.42 -3.01 8.32
CA ILE A 261 -7.72 -2.95 7.62
C ILE A 261 -8.13 -1.53 7.23
N ASP A 262 -7.84 -0.52 8.06
CA ASP A 262 -8.18 0.86 7.73
C ASP A 262 -7.26 1.40 6.64
N ASP A 263 -5.96 1.08 6.71
CA ASP A 263 -5.02 1.41 5.64
C ASP A 263 -5.42 0.72 4.32
N THR A 264 -5.76 -0.57 4.35
CA THR A 264 -6.23 -1.33 3.18
C THR A 264 -7.49 -0.70 2.55
N ARG A 265 -8.45 -0.25 3.35
CA ARG A 265 -9.64 0.46 2.85
C ARG A 265 -9.29 1.78 2.19
N ASN A 266 -8.36 2.55 2.77
CA ASN A 266 -7.91 3.81 2.17
C ASN A 266 -7.12 3.58 0.87
N ILE A 267 -6.30 2.53 0.79
CA ILE A 267 -5.65 2.13 -0.46
C ILE A 267 -6.71 1.73 -1.50
N ALA A 268 -7.76 1.00 -1.10
CA ALA A 268 -8.84 0.61 -1.99
C ALA A 268 -9.58 1.83 -2.57
N ARG A 269 -9.80 2.88 -1.76
CA ARG A 269 -10.35 4.17 -2.22
C ARG A 269 -9.45 4.83 -3.27
N ILE A 270 -8.13 4.78 -3.09
CA ILE A 270 -7.17 5.30 -4.07
C ILE A 270 -7.25 4.50 -5.39
N VAL A 271 -7.25 3.17 -5.32
CA VAL A 271 -7.34 2.31 -6.51
C VAL A 271 -8.63 2.59 -7.29
N ALA A 272 -9.77 2.69 -6.59
CA ALA A 272 -11.04 3.03 -7.21
C ALA A 272 -11.04 4.43 -7.84
N GLU A 273 -10.43 5.42 -7.20
CA GLU A 273 -10.32 6.79 -7.72
C GLU A 273 -9.42 6.88 -8.95
N LEU A 274 -8.31 6.13 -8.99
CA LEU A 274 -7.46 6.03 -10.18
C LEU A 274 -8.25 5.45 -11.36
N ALA A 275 -9.01 4.36 -11.14
CA ALA A 275 -9.89 3.80 -12.17
C ALA A 275 -10.94 4.82 -12.65
N ARG A 276 -11.60 5.52 -11.72
CA ARG A 276 -12.60 6.57 -12.03
C ARG A 276 -12.02 7.71 -12.87
N ARG A 277 -10.73 7.99 -12.72
CA ARG A 277 -9.99 9.00 -13.51
C ARG A 277 -9.50 8.48 -14.86
N GLY A 278 -9.84 7.24 -15.23
CA GLY A 278 -9.42 6.63 -16.48
C GLY A 278 -7.97 6.15 -16.45
N VAL A 279 -7.36 5.88 -15.29
CA VAL A 279 -6.04 5.26 -15.23
C VAL A 279 -6.18 3.77 -15.52
N SER A 280 -5.38 3.23 -16.45
CA SER A 280 -5.29 1.79 -16.65
C SER A 280 -4.49 1.16 -15.50
N LEU A 281 -5.14 0.33 -14.70
CA LEU A 281 -4.56 -0.24 -13.49
C LEU A 281 -3.68 -1.46 -13.82
N LEU A 282 -2.41 -1.22 -14.13
CA LEU A 282 -1.44 -2.25 -14.52
C LEU A 282 -0.49 -2.61 -13.38
N CYS A 283 -0.04 -3.87 -13.31
CA CYS A 283 1.11 -4.19 -12.47
C CYS A 283 2.33 -3.37 -12.89
N ASN A 284 3.02 -2.79 -11.92
CA ASN A 284 4.13 -1.86 -12.14
C ASN A 284 5.35 -2.18 -11.25
N LEU A 285 5.26 -3.22 -10.40
CA LEU A 285 6.32 -3.64 -9.49
C LEU A 285 6.43 -5.17 -9.44
N SER A 286 7.63 -5.70 -9.70
CA SER A 286 7.89 -7.14 -9.61
C SER A 286 8.29 -7.55 -8.21
N VAL A 287 7.55 -8.47 -7.60
CA VAL A 287 7.87 -9.03 -6.29
C VAL A 287 8.48 -10.42 -6.46
N ARG A 288 9.77 -10.52 -6.09
CA ARG A 288 10.52 -11.78 -6.09
C ARG A 288 11.02 -12.05 -4.66
N PRO A 289 10.55 -13.11 -3.97
CA PRO A 289 10.90 -13.37 -2.56
C PRO A 289 12.31 -13.96 -2.38
N GLY A 290 13.27 -13.63 -3.24
CA GLY A 290 14.64 -14.13 -3.16
C GLY A 290 15.52 -13.39 -2.15
N ARG A 291 15.00 -12.35 -1.51
CA ARG A 291 15.75 -11.57 -0.52
C ARG A 291 15.97 -12.42 0.74
N ARG A 292 17.20 -12.38 1.25
CA ARG A 292 17.57 -12.97 2.54
C ARG A 292 18.02 -11.87 3.49
N TRP A 293 17.80 -12.09 4.78
CA TRP A 293 18.24 -11.22 5.86
C TRP A 293 19.33 -11.92 6.67
N GLN A 294 20.20 -11.16 7.34
CA GLN A 294 21.36 -11.71 8.04
C GLN A 294 20.97 -12.69 9.17
N TRP A 295 19.83 -12.46 9.82
CA TRP A 295 19.29 -13.35 10.85
C TRP A 295 18.68 -14.64 10.29
N MET A 296 18.58 -14.83 8.96
CA MET A 296 18.03 -16.06 8.38
C MET A 296 19.09 -17.15 8.28
N GLY A 297 18.95 -18.19 9.11
CA GLY A 297 19.75 -19.41 9.05
C GLY A 297 19.56 -20.18 7.74
N ARG A 298 20.42 -21.20 7.53
CA ARG A 298 20.42 -22.00 6.29
C ARG A 298 19.10 -22.75 6.06
N THR A 299 18.46 -23.17 7.14
CA THR A 299 17.19 -23.89 7.13
C THR A 299 16.02 -22.93 7.40
N PRO A 300 14.90 -23.02 6.68
CA PRO A 300 13.68 -22.28 7.04
C PRO A 300 13.28 -22.51 8.50
N GLY A 301 12.86 -21.45 9.17
CA GLY A 301 12.52 -21.43 10.60
C GLY A 301 13.71 -21.25 11.53
N THR A 302 14.95 -21.34 11.05
CA THR A 302 16.14 -21.10 11.87
C THR A 302 16.50 -19.61 11.89
N ILE A 303 16.39 -18.98 13.06
CA ILE A 303 16.76 -17.58 13.27
C ILE A 303 18.10 -17.51 14.00
N LEU A 304 19.02 -16.69 13.48
CA LEU A 304 20.35 -16.45 14.03
C LEU A 304 20.29 -15.22 14.95
N GLU A 305 20.09 -15.47 16.24
CA GLU A 305 19.86 -14.44 17.28
C GLU A 305 20.99 -13.43 17.41
N GLU A 306 22.22 -13.84 17.09
CA GLU A 306 23.40 -12.98 17.11
C GLU A 306 23.29 -11.80 16.13
N TYR A 307 22.46 -11.92 15.08
CA TYR A 307 22.21 -10.86 14.10
C TYR A 307 20.93 -10.06 14.35
N VAL A 308 20.15 -10.41 15.38
CA VAL A 308 18.88 -9.73 15.70
C VAL A 308 19.13 -8.51 16.60
N HIS A 309 20.12 -8.57 17.48
CA HIS A 309 20.42 -7.52 18.47
C HIS A 309 21.69 -6.70 18.17
N SER A 310 22.48 -7.09 17.17
CA SER A 310 23.77 -6.47 16.86
C SER A 310 23.67 -5.14 16.08
N ALA A 311 22.49 -4.51 16.03
CA ALA A 311 22.28 -3.19 15.45
C ALA A 311 22.04 -2.17 16.57
N THR A 312 23.02 -2.01 17.45
CA THR A 312 23.16 -0.87 18.38
C THR A 312 24.22 0.08 17.87
#